data_AF-A0A6J6JLK6-F1
#
_entry.id   AF-A0A6J6JLK6-F1
#
_cell.length_a   1.000
_cell.length_b   1.000
_cell.length_c   1.000
_cell.angle_alpha   90.00
_cell.angle_beta   90.00
_cell.angle_gamma   90.00
#
_symmetry.space_group_name_H-M   'P 1'
#
loop_
_entity.id
_entity.type
_entity.pdbx_description
1 polymer ?
#
loop_
_entity_poly.entity_id
_entity_poly.type
_entity_poly.pdbx_seq_one_letter_code
_entity_poly.pdbx_strand_id
1 'polypeptide(L)'
;MIDGDLEDLARTQLRSWWGPQVDAWTHLRTYKIPHGQPGQDAPFSPKKKVSLGEGLYVCGDHRDTGSTQGAMYSGRRCAELVAQQVRLSV
;
A
#
# COMPACT_ATOMS: atom_id res chain seq x y z
N MET A 1 15.51 -6.68 -3.45
CA MET A 1 14.47 -7.64 -3.85
C MET A 1 14.77 -8.95 -3.15
N ILE A 2 13.76 -9.70 -2.69
CA ILE A 2 14.02 -11.03 -2.13
C ILE A 2 14.12 -12.01 -3.30
N ASP A 3 15.30 -12.60 -3.46
CA ASP A 3 15.61 -13.59 -4.48
C ASP A 3 15.46 -15.01 -3.94
N GLY A 4 15.41 -15.99 -4.84
CA GLY A 4 15.20 -17.41 -4.50
C GLY A 4 13.77 -17.91 -4.70
N ASP A 5 13.55 -19.15 -4.29
CA ASP A 5 12.24 -19.82 -4.31
C ASP A 5 11.44 -19.42 -3.07
N LEU A 6 10.57 -18.43 -3.24
CA LEU A 6 9.74 -17.92 -2.14
C LEU A 6 8.69 -18.93 -1.67
N GLU A 7 8.30 -19.87 -2.54
CA GLU A 7 7.32 -20.90 -2.20
C GLU A 7 7.91 -21.89 -1.22
N ASP A 8 9.12 -22.39 -1.49
CA ASP A 8 9.83 -23.33 -0.61
C ASP A 8 10.16 -22.71 0.76
N LEU A 9 10.61 -21.45 0.76
CA LEU A 9 10.86 -20.70 1.99
C LEU A 9 9.59 -20.52 2.83
N ALA A 10 8.48 -20.13 2.19
CA ALA A 10 7.19 -20.00 2.86
C ALA A 10 6.73 -21.37 3.39
N ARG A 11 6.79 -22.42 2.57
CA ARG A 11 6.41 -23.79 2.95
C ARG A 11 7.18 -24.29 4.17
N THR A 12 8.48 -24.05 4.22
CA THR A 12 9.33 -24.39 5.37
C THR A 12 8.87 -23.67 6.64
N GLN A 13 8.58 -22.37 6.56
CA GLN A 13 8.07 -21.60 7.69
C GLN A 13 6.67 -22.08 8.12
N LEU A 14 5.75 -22.27 7.18
CA LEU A 14 4.39 -22.74 7.44
C LEU A 14 4.41 -24.13 8.12
N ARG A 15 5.30 -25.05 7.71
CA ARG A 15 5.44 -26.36 8.37
C ARG A 15 5.73 -26.22 9.87
N SER A 16 6.43 -25.18 10.30
CA SER A 16 6.71 -24.94 11.73
C SER A 16 5.47 -24.55 12.55
N TRP A 17 4.44 -23.96 11.92
CA TRP A 17 3.21 -23.54 12.60
C TRP A 17 2.08 -24.57 12.48
N TRP A 18 1.98 -25.24 11.32
CA TRP A 18 0.86 -26.14 11.01
C TRP A 18 1.27 -27.61 10.87
N GLY A 19 2.56 -27.95 10.93
CA GLY A 19 3.03 -29.32 10.84
C GLY A 19 3.00 -29.90 9.41
N PRO A 20 3.08 -31.25 9.28
CA PRO A 20 3.29 -31.92 7.99
C PRO A 20 2.13 -31.81 7.00
N GLN A 21 0.93 -31.41 7.44
CA GLN A 21 -0.22 -31.22 6.54
C GLN A 21 0.04 -30.17 5.45
N VAL A 22 0.96 -29.23 5.69
CA VAL A 22 1.38 -28.23 4.71
C VAL A 22 1.92 -28.89 3.44
N ASP A 23 2.53 -30.08 3.54
CA ASP A 23 3.12 -30.80 2.41
C ASP A 23 2.08 -31.27 1.39
N ALA A 24 0.82 -31.40 1.81
CA ALA A 24 -0.30 -31.71 0.91
C ALA A 24 -0.90 -30.47 0.23
N TRP A 25 -0.52 -29.25 0.64
CA TRP A 25 -1.09 -28.02 0.08
C TRP A 25 -0.57 -27.77 -1.34
N THR A 26 -1.50 -27.51 -2.25
CA THR A 26 -1.18 -27.12 -3.63
C THR A 26 -0.89 -25.63 -3.69
N HIS A 27 0.34 -25.25 -4.05
CA HIS A 27 0.68 -23.86 -4.31
C HIS A 27 -0.06 -23.34 -5.54
N LEU A 28 -0.78 -22.22 -5.39
CA LEU A 28 -1.53 -21.61 -6.49
C LEU A 28 -0.69 -20.60 -7.26
N ARG A 29 -0.09 -19.63 -6.55
CA ARG A 29 0.59 -18.47 -7.14
C ARG A 29 1.54 -17.85 -6.12
N THR A 30 2.69 -17.38 -6.62
CA THR A 30 3.58 -16.45 -5.90
C THR A 30 3.65 -15.16 -6.70
N TYR A 31 3.46 -14.03 -6.03
CA TYR A 31 3.55 -12.71 -6.64
C TYR A 31 4.68 -11.92 -6.00
N LYS A 32 5.62 -11.45 -6.83
CA LYS A 32 6.62 -10.45 -6.43
C LYS A 32 6.06 -9.08 -6.78
N ILE A 33 5.77 -8.27 -5.77
CA ILE A 33 5.23 -6.91 -5.94
C ILE A 33 6.30 -5.91 -5.50
N PRO A 34 7.13 -5.39 -6.45
CA PRO A 34 8.09 -4.34 -6.13
C PRO A 34 7.34 -3.12 -5.57
N HIS A 35 7.89 -2.51 -4.52
CA HIS A 35 7.28 -1.34 -3.87
C HIS A 35 5.80 -1.56 -3.46
N GLY A 36 5.46 -2.77 -3.02
CA GLY A 36 4.07 -3.15 -2.72
C GLY A 36 3.42 -2.43 -1.53
N GLN A 37 4.19 -1.70 -0.73
CA GLN A 37 3.69 -0.85 0.35
C GLN A 37 4.51 0.45 0.43
N PRO A 38 3.90 1.57 0.87
CA PRO A 38 4.63 2.80 1.12
C PRO A 38 5.53 2.68 2.35
N GLY A 39 6.68 3.35 2.33
CA GLY A 39 7.52 3.50 3.52
C GLY A 39 6.81 4.33 4.59
N GLN A 40 6.75 3.80 5.81
CA GLN A 40 6.15 4.44 7.00
C GLN A 40 7.07 4.32 8.22
N ASP A 41 8.36 4.57 8.03
CA ASP A 41 9.34 4.54 9.12
C ASP A 41 9.04 5.62 10.18
N ALA A 42 9.45 5.35 11.42
CA ALA A 42 9.35 6.34 12.48
C ALA A 42 10.38 7.47 12.28
N PRO A 43 10.00 8.74 12.53
CA PRO A 43 8.69 9.20 12.99
C PRO A 43 7.66 9.27 11.85
N PHE A 44 6.49 8.66 12.07
CA PHE A 44 5.42 8.60 11.06
C PHE A 44 4.55 9.87 11.10
N SER A 45 4.40 10.53 9.95
CA SER A 45 3.59 11.75 9.78
C SER A 45 2.46 11.51 8.77
N PRO A 46 1.24 11.15 9.23
CA PRO A 46 0.08 10.94 8.37
C PRO A 46 -0.46 12.26 7.80
N LYS A 47 -1.51 12.19 6.97
CA LYS A 47 -2.19 13.35 6.38
C LYS A 47 -1.27 14.32 5.62
N LYS A 48 -0.34 13.80 4.83
CA LYS A 48 0.55 14.63 4.00
C LYS A 48 -0.28 15.48 3.00
N LYS A 49 0.25 16.64 2.59
CA LYS A 49 -0.37 17.61 1.64
C LYS A 49 -0.87 17.01 0.31
N VAL A 50 -2.14 17.16 -0.04
CA VAL A 50 -2.68 16.58 -1.30
C VAL A 50 -2.52 17.48 -2.52
N SER A 51 -2.13 18.74 -2.35
CA SER A 51 -1.75 19.64 -3.44
C SER A 51 -0.22 19.69 -3.58
N LEU A 52 0.25 19.59 -4.82
CA LEU A 52 1.65 19.74 -5.19
C LEU A 52 1.95 21.14 -5.77
N GLY A 53 0.95 22.03 -5.80
CA GLY A 53 1.04 23.32 -6.50
C GLY A 53 0.63 23.21 -7.97
N GLU A 54 0.50 24.36 -8.65
CA GLU A 54 0.29 24.44 -10.11
C GLU A 54 -0.91 23.61 -10.64
N GLY A 55 -1.96 23.46 -9.84
CA GLY A 55 -3.12 22.64 -10.20
C GLY A 55 -2.87 21.13 -10.19
N LEU A 56 -1.71 20.68 -9.70
CA LEU A 56 -1.39 19.26 -9.54
C LEU A 56 -1.77 18.76 -8.14
N TYR A 57 -2.39 17.59 -8.11
CA TYR A 57 -2.87 16.96 -6.89
C TYR A 57 -2.45 15.49 -6.82
N VAL A 58 -2.28 14.98 -5.61
CA VAL A 58 -1.85 13.61 -5.35
C VAL A 58 -2.63 13.02 -4.18
N CYS A 59 -3.04 11.76 -4.34
CA CYS A 59 -3.66 10.96 -3.30
C CYS A 59 -3.19 9.51 -3.39
N GLY A 60 -3.43 8.74 -2.35
CA GLY A 60 -2.94 7.37 -2.18
C GLY A 60 -2.59 7.08 -0.73
N ASP A 61 -2.43 5.81 -0.39
CA ASP A 61 -2.04 5.36 0.94
C ASP A 61 -0.74 6.02 1.45
N HIS A 62 0.23 6.27 0.56
CA HIS A 62 1.46 7.01 0.85
C HIS A 62 1.25 8.48 1.31
N ARG A 63 0.05 9.05 1.09
CA ARG A 63 -0.34 10.40 1.56
C ARG A 63 -1.01 10.39 2.92
N ASP A 64 -1.37 9.21 3.44
CA ASP A 64 -1.95 9.06 4.76
C ASP A 64 -1.32 7.85 5.46
N THR A 65 -2.11 6.87 5.90
CA THR A 65 -1.62 5.58 6.37
C THR A 65 -1.50 4.60 5.20
N GLY A 66 -0.47 3.72 5.24
CA GLY A 66 -0.23 2.62 4.30
C GLY A 66 -1.30 1.54 4.38
N SER A 67 -2.52 1.91 4.02
CA SER A 67 -3.72 1.08 4.08
C SER A 67 -4.72 1.52 3.03
N THR A 68 -5.65 0.61 2.70
CA THR A 68 -6.79 0.94 1.82
C THR A 68 -7.61 2.12 2.38
N GLN A 69 -7.80 2.19 3.69
CA GLN A 69 -8.53 3.31 4.31
C GLN A 69 -7.77 4.63 4.20
N GLY A 70 -6.45 4.61 4.37
CA GLY A 70 -5.60 5.79 4.17
C GLY A 70 -5.62 6.29 2.72
N ALA A 71 -5.62 5.37 1.75
CA ALA A 71 -5.81 5.71 0.34
C ALA A 71 -7.14 6.41 0.09
N MET A 72 -8.26 5.81 0.53
CA MET A 72 -9.59 6.40 0.34
C MET A 72 -9.73 7.75 1.04
N TYR A 73 -9.20 7.88 2.26
CA TYR A 73 -9.28 9.13 3.02
C TYR A 73 -8.46 10.25 2.37
N SER A 74 -7.24 9.98 1.92
CA SER A 74 -6.46 10.98 1.15
C SER A 74 -7.12 11.33 -0.18
N GLY A 75 -7.75 10.36 -0.85
CA GLY A 75 -8.54 10.57 -2.07
C GLY A 75 -9.69 11.54 -1.85
N ARG A 76 -10.44 11.38 -0.76
CA ARG A 76 -11.51 12.31 -0.38
C ARG A 76 -10.98 13.72 -0.17
N ARG A 77 -9.92 13.89 0.64
CA ARG A 77 -9.30 15.21 0.89
C ARG A 77 -8.81 15.88 -0.41
N CYS A 78 -8.25 15.09 -1.31
CA CYS A 78 -7.80 15.54 -2.62
C CYS A 78 -8.98 16.04 -3.47
N ALA A 79 -10.03 15.25 -3.59
CA ALA A 79 -11.22 15.60 -4.37
C ALA A 79 -11.95 16.85 -3.82
N GLU A 80 -12.06 16.96 -2.49
CA GLU A 80 -12.64 18.14 -1.83
C GLU A 80 -11.86 19.41 -2.18
N LEU A 81 -10.52 19.36 -2.14
CA LEU A 81 -9.67 20.48 -2.49
C LEU A 81 -9.76 20.84 -3.98
N VAL A 82 -9.78 19.85 -4.88
CA VAL A 82 -9.97 20.07 -6.32
C VAL A 82 -11.32 20.74 -6.58
N ALA A 83 -12.40 20.24 -5.98
CA ALA A 83 -13.74 20.80 -6.15
C ALA A 83 -13.81 22.25 -5.66
N GLN A 84 -13.14 22.58 -4.55
CA GLN A 84 -13.04 23.95 -4.05
C GLN A 84 -12.30 24.85 -5.06
N GLN A 85 -11.16 24.40 -5.58
CA GLN A 85 -10.33 25.22 -6.47
C GLN A 85 -11.00 25.48 -7.82
N VAL A 86 -11.67 24.47 -8.39
CA VAL A 86 -12.45 24.64 -9.63
C VAL A 86 -13.57 25.65 -9.42
N ARG A 87 -14.29 25.60 -8.29
CA ARG A 87 -15.37 26.57 -7.99
C ARG A 87 -14.87 28.01 -7.85
N LEU A 88 -13.66 28.22 -7.37
CA LEU A 88 -13.04 29.55 -7.23
C LEU A 88 -12.46 30.09 -8.55
N SER A 89 -12.39 29.25 -9.58
CA SER A 89 -11.83 29.60 -10.90
C SER A 89 -12.90 30.02 -11.92
N VAL A 90 -14.17 30.06 -11.51
CA VAL A 90 -15.35 30.50 -12.29
C VAL A 90 -15.83 31.83 -11.76
#